data_AF-A0A2A2KK60-F1
#
_entry.id   AF-A0A2A2KK60-F1
#
_cell.length_a   1.000
_cell.length_b   1.000
_cell.length_c   1.000
_cell.angle_alpha   90.00
_cell.angle_beta   90.00
_cell.angle_gamma   90.00
#
_symmetry.space_group_name_H-M   'P 1'
#
loop_
_entity.id
_entity.type
_entity.pdbx_description
1 polymer ?
#
loop_
_entity_poly.entity_id
_entity_poly.type
_entity_poly.pdbx_seq_one_letter_code
_entity_poly.pdbx_strand_id
1 'polypeptide(L)'
;MKELVIGFALLVAGCLLLFQLVDDSVLSGIFSLSSTQVTKADRLSVIYINNNCTKHNVTTNELPYHDLHMKWMAEEVTKENYAKANISLEAAYEYVDQIAIQITSQNLFGEKVYCHYFDSNKKKIGEPFESNVFPESVIYCLRRAGTNYVSLTKKPNDTPEYPIPLLDRTMEKPEHYFSVCIAPFFGTEPKWLMIAEFVEWYKLQGATYFYFYLAEMSLYDRIILDDYVRTGEAEVVIMHDRFDRPGDRWHMLEIHDCILRSRAHSKWAAFVDIDERLTMTQYKGTILDYLKNIGDKSIGSIQYRQRWIMKTEDQPEKYINATEVRVRKS
;
A
#
# COMPACT_ATOMS: atom_id res chain seq x y z
N MET A 1 -11.69 -22.16 -27.70
CA MET A 1 -12.42 -20.88 -27.80
C MET A 1 -13.46 -20.84 -26.69
N LYS A 2 -13.15 -20.18 -25.59
CA LYS A 2 -14.11 -19.78 -24.56
C LYS A 2 -13.75 -18.37 -24.16
N GLU A 3 -14.75 -17.52 -24.24
CA GLU A 3 -14.68 -16.07 -24.21
C GLU A 3 -14.22 -15.57 -22.83
N LEU A 4 -13.20 -14.70 -22.83
CA LEU A 4 -12.82 -13.89 -21.68
C LEU A 4 -13.68 -12.63 -21.75
N VAL A 5 -14.74 -12.58 -20.94
CA VAL A 5 -15.54 -11.37 -20.76
C VAL A 5 -14.74 -10.42 -19.88
N ILE A 6 -13.97 -9.53 -20.51
CA ILE A 6 -13.34 -8.38 -19.85
C ILE A 6 -14.44 -7.34 -19.63
N GLY A 7 -15.06 -7.38 -18.46
CA GLY A 7 -16.00 -6.34 -18.02
C GLY A 7 -15.24 -5.09 -17.60
N PHE A 8 -15.26 -4.07 -18.47
CA PHE A 8 -14.93 -2.70 -18.11
C PHE A 8 -15.97 -2.17 -17.10
N ALA A 9 -15.51 -1.58 -16.00
CA ALA A 9 -16.31 -0.69 -15.16
C ALA A 9 -15.50 0.59 -14.87
N LEU A 10 -15.95 1.67 -15.49
CA LEU A 10 -15.57 3.05 -15.16
C LEU A 10 -16.15 3.47 -13.80
N LEU A 11 -15.47 4.45 -13.18
CA LEU A 11 -15.96 5.53 -12.31
C LEU A 11 -16.07 5.30 -10.78
N VAL A 12 -15.27 6.10 -10.06
CA VAL A 12 -15.68 6.98 -8.94
C VAL A 12 -16.69 6.37 -7.96
N ALA A 13 -16.19 5.61 -6.98
CA ALA A 13 -16.70 5.44 -5.62
C ALA A 13 -16.10 4.15 -5.02
N GLY A 14 -15.62 4.23 -3.77
CA GLY A 14 -14.97 3.17 -2.99
C GLY A 14 -15.26 1.74 -3.46
N CYS A 15 -14.34 1.17 -4.25
CA CYS A 15 -14.44 -0.22 -4.68
C CYS A 15 -13.56 -1.07 -3.76
N LEU A 16 -14.20 -1.93 -2.97
CA LEU A 16 -13.51 -2.76 -2.01
C LEU A 16 -12.86 -3.97 -2.68
N LEU A 17 -11.52 -4.04 -2.62
CA LEU A 17 -10.73 -5.06 -3.31
C LEU A 17 -9.97 -5.92 -2.28
N LEU A 18 -10.05 -7.24 -2.44
CA LEU A 18 -9.33 -8.20 -1.60
C LEU A 18 -8.35 -8.96 -2.50
N PHE A 19 -7.04 -8.83 -2.26
CA PHE A 19 -6.03 -9.42 -3.15
C PHE A 19 -5.38 -10.67 -2.52
N GLN A 20 -5.33 -11.77 -3.30
CA GLN A 20 -4.41 -12.88 -3.07
C GLN A 20 -3.08 -12.48 -3.68
N LEU A 21 -2.11 -12.12 -2.84
CA LEU A 21 -0.83 -11.59 -3.32
C LEU A 21 0.05 -12.76 -3.76
N VAL A 22 -0.23 -13.28 -4.96
CA VAL A 22 0.53 -14.36 -5.59
C VAL A 22 1.30 -13.87 -6.82
N ASP A 23 0.92 -12.73 -7.42
CA ASP A 23 1.54 -12.24 -8.66
C ASP A 23 1.34 -10.72 -8.90
N ASP A 24 2.25 -10.08 -9.64
CA ASP A 24 2.32 -8.62 -9.91
C ASP A 24 1.23 -8.12 -10.90
N SER A 25 0.40 -9.03 -11.44
CA SER A 25 -0.65 -8.77 -12.45
C SER A 25 -1.87 -7.94 -12.00
N VAL A 26 -1.89 -7.47 -10.75
CA VAL A 26 -3.06 -6.86 -10.09
C VAL A 26 -3.19 -5.35 -10.33
N LEU A 27 -2.12 -4.66 -10.69
CA LEU A 27 -2.02 -3.19 -10.64
C LEU A 27 -2.76 -2.44 -11.77
N SER A 28 -3.50 -3.12 -12.66
CA SER A 28 -3.86 -2.57 -13.98
C SER A 28 -5.24 -1.92 -14.14
N GLY A 29 -5.94 -1.49 -13.10
CA GLY A 29 -7.20 -0.78 -13.33
C GLY A 29 -7.79 -0.09 -12.11
N ILE A 30 -7.96 1.24 -12.21
CA ILE A 30 -9.08 2.07 -11.70
C ILE A 30 -8.77 3.56 -12.05
N PHE A 31 -9.76 4.28 -12.61
CA PHE A 31 -9.64 5.64 -13.20
C PHE A 31 -10.43 6.74 -12.46
N SER A 32 -9.77 7.90 -12.32
CA SER A 32 -10.18 9.34 -12.32
C SER A 32 -11.39 9.91 -11.54
N LEU A 33 -11.19 10.97 -10.70
CA LEU A 33 -11.71 12.36 -10.85
C LEU A 33 -11.43 13.28 -9.61
N SER A 34 -11.39 14.61 -9.86
CA SER A 34 -10.92 15.74 -9.03
C SER A 34 -11.76 16.06 -7.76
N SER A 35 -11.32 16.79 -6.70
CA SER A 35 -10.69 18.13 -6.67
C SER A 35 -10.32 18.63 -5.24
N THR A 36 -9.58 19.74 -5.20
CA THR A 36 -9.42 20.81 -4.18
C THR A 36 -8.53 20.63 -2.92
N GLN A 37 -7.64 21.63 -2.76
CA GLN A 37 -6.50 21.75 -1.85
C GLN A 37 -6.87 22.19 -0.42
N VAL A 38 -6.12 21.73 0.59
CA VAL A 38 -6.07 22.31 1.94
C VAL A 38 -4.63 22.27 2.49
N THR A 39 -4.29 23.30 3.27
CA THR A 39 -2.95 23.73 3.67
C THR A 39 -2.37 23.04 4.91
N LYS A 40 -1.13 22.59 4.70
CA LYS A 40 -0.06 22.10 5.59
C LYS A 40 -0.11 22.53 7.08
N ALA A 41 -0.13 21.55 7.97
CA ALA A 41 0.23 21.69 9.39
C ALA A 41 1.44 20.79 9.73
N ASP A 42 2.46 21.37 10.37
CA ASP A 42 3.68 20.70 10.81
C ASP A 42 3.38 19.50 11.73
N ARG A 43 3.99 18.33 11.48
CA ARG A 43 3.95 17.18 12.41
C ARG A 43 5.06 16.15 12.21
N LEU A 44 5.59 15.69 13.35
CA LEU A 44 6.72 14.76 13.48
C LEU A 44 6.45 13.40 12.80
N SER A 45 7.37 13.02 11.91
CA SER A 45 7.49 11.66 11.38
C SER A 45 8.30 10.79 12.35
N VAL A 46 7.65 9.84 13.01
CA VAL A 46 8.35 8.74 13.69
C VAL A 46 8.63 7.67 12.64
N ILE A 47 9.73 7.82 11.92
CA ILE A 47 10.27 6.74 11.10
C ILE A 47 10.90 5.74 12.08
N TYR A 48 10.34 4.54 12.18
CA TYR A 48 11.02 3.44 12.86
C TYR A 48 12.22 3.01 12.02
N ILE A 49 13.36 3.65 12.24
CA ILE A 49 14.65 3.25 11.65
C ILE A 49 15.12 2.01 12.42
N ASN A 50 14.78 0.82 11.91
CA ASN A 50 15.39 -0.40 12.40
C ASN A 50 16.85 -0.42 11.91
N ASN A 51 17.80 -0.04 12.78
CA ASN A 51 19.23 0.06 12.46
C ASN A 51 19.94 -1.31 12.38
N ASN A 52 19.19 -2.42 12.39
CA ASN A 52 19.77 -3.75 12.31
C ASN A 52 20.14 -4.09 10.86
N CYS A 53 21.42 -4.34 10.65
CA CYS A 53 21.96 -4.74 9.35
C CYS A 53 21.57 -6.19 9.07
N THR A 54 20.64 -6.40 8.16
CA THR A 54 20.26 -7.74 7.70
C THR A 54 21.28 -8.24 6.68
N LYS A 55 21.66 -9.52 6.75
CA LYS A 55 22.58 -10.13 5.79
C LYS A 55 21.81 -10.60 4.55
N HIS A 56 21.87 -9.81 3.49
CA HIS A 56 21.28 -10.15 2.20
C HIS A 56 22.34 -10.83 1.32
N ASN A 57 22.21 -12.13 1.05
CA ASN A 57 23.27 -12.91 0.37
C ASN A 57 22.93 -13.29 -1.08
N VAL A 58 21.85 -12.74 -1.63
CA VAL A 58 21.33 -13.14 -2.95
C VAL A 58 21.58 -12.05 -3.98
N THR A 59 22.06 -12.47 -5.14
CA THR A 59 22.15 -11.64 -6.34
C THR A 59 21.31 -12.29 -7.43
N THR A 60 20.44 -11.53 -8.07
CA THR A 60 19.64 -12.01 -9.21
C THR A 60 20.11 -11.39 -10.52
N ASN A 61 19.89 -12.12 -11.62
CA ASN A 61 20.37 -11.74 -12.96
C ASN A 61 19.24 -11.32 -13.90
N GLU A 62 17.99 -11.65 -13.57
CA GLU A 62 16.80 -11.35 -14.36
C GLU A 62 15.64 -10.93 -13.45
N LEU A 63 14.73 -10.13 -14.00
CA LEU A 63 13.50 -9.73 -13.34
C LEU A 63 12.36 -10.69 -13.72
N PRO A 64 11.52 -11.11 -12.77
CA PRO A 64 10.33 -11.89 -13.09
C PRO A 64 9.39 -11.07 -13.99
N TYR A 65 8.73 -11.76 -14.92
CA TYR A 65 7.73 -11.18 -15.84
C TYR A 65 8.20 -9.97 -16.66
N HIS A 66 9.52 -9.80 -16.84
CA HIS A 66 10.08 -8.65 -17.56
C HIS A 66 9.44 -8.45 -18.94
N ASP A 67 9.33 -9.51 -19.75
CA ASP A 67 8.73 -9.43 -21.09
C ASP A 67 7.25 -8.99 -21.06
N LEU A 68 6.51 -9.40 -20.03
CA LEU A 68 5.12 -9.01 -19.84
C LEU A 68 5.00 -7.55 -19.43
N HIS A 69 5.87 -7.08 -18.53
CA HIS A 69 5.95 -5.66 -18.15
C HIS A 69 6.31 -4.79 -19.35
N MET A 70 7.27 -5.22 -20.18
CA MET A 70 7.64 -4.53 -21.42
C MET A 70 6.47 -4.45 -22.41
N LYS A 71 5.71 -5.54 -22.54
CA LYS A 71 4.50 -5.56 -23.36
C LYS A 71 3.44 -4.58 -22.84
N TRP A 72 3.12 -4.61 -21.55
CA TRP A 72 2.12 -3.71 -20.96
C TRP A 72 2.54 -2.24 -20.99
N MET A 73 3.84 -1.96 -20.86
CA MET A 73 4.38 -0.62 -21.10
C MET A 73 4.15 -0.15 -22.54
N ALA A 74 4.40 -1.02 -23.53
CA ALA A 74 4.17 -0.70 -24.93
C ALA A 74 2.68 -0.49 -25.26
N GLU A 75 1.79 -1.15 -24.51
CA GLU A 75 0.33 -1.00 -24.59
C GLU A 75 -0.20 0.19 -23.76
N GLU A 76 0.68 0.94 -23.08
CA GLU A 76 0.33 2.06 -22.19
C GLU A 76 -0.68 1.70 -21.08
N VAL A 77 -0.67 0.44 -20.64
CA VAL A 77 -1.48 -0.03 -19.51
C VAL A 77 -1.05 0.74 -18.26
N THR A 78 -2.01 1.26 -17.47
CA THR A 78 -1.80 2.14 -16.29
C THR A 78 -1.16 3.51 -16.52
N LYS A 79 -1.03 3.96 -17.77
CA LYS A 79 -0.48 5.29 -18.04
C LYS A 79 -1.47 6.38 -17.65
N GLU A 80 -1.09 7.18 -16.67
CA GLU A 80 -1.82 8.35 -16.23
C GLU A 80 -1.16 9.66 -16.69
N ASN A 81 -1.95 10.71 -16.91
CA ASN A 81 -1.48 12.00 -17.41
C ASN A 81 -1.48 13.06 -16.30
N TYR A 82 -0.36 13.19 -15.58
CA TYR A 82 -0.15 14.20 -14.54
C TYR A 82 1.04 15.12 -14.81
N ALA A 83 1.24 16.13 -13.96
CA ALA A 83 2.45 16.95 -14.01
C ALA A 83 3.68 16.10 -13.66
N LYS A 84 4.72 16.15 -14.50
CA LYS A 84 5.95 15.38 -14.29
C LYS A 84 6.67 15.86 -13.03
N ALA A 85 6.88 14.95 -12.10
CA ALA A 85 7.61 15.22 -10.86
C ALA A 85 9.07 14.71 -10.94
N ASN A 86 9.93 15.22 -10.04
CA ASN A 86 11.22 14.58 -9.80
C ASN A 86 11.06 13.33 -8.96
N ILE A 87 12.03 12.41 -9.04
CA ILE A 87 12.05 11.16 -8.27
C ILE A 87 11.99 11.49 -6.78
N SER A 88 11.08 10.86 -6.07
CA SER A 88 10.87 10.98 -4.63
C SER A 88 10.54 9.58 -4.11
N LEU A 89 11.43 9.04 -3.28
CA LEU A 89 11.37 7.66 -2.80
C LEU A 89 10.40 7.56 -1.61
N GLU A 90 9.54 6.54 -1.60
CA GLU A 90 8.62 6.25 -0.48
C GLU A 90 9.12 5.07 0.34
N ALA A 91 9.21 3.89 -0.30
CA ALA A 91 9.55 2.64 0.35
C ALA A 91 10.24 1.69 -0.62
N ALA A 92 10.96 0.71 -0.07
CA ALA A 92 11.59 -0.33 -0.87
C ALA A 92 11.44 -1.69 -0.18
N TYR A 93 11.09 -2.70 -0.96
CA TYR A 93 10.75 -4.04 -0.51
C TYR A 93 11.65 -5.06 -1.19
N GLU A 94 12.25 -5.94 -0.41
CA GLU A 94 13.04 -7.05 -0.94
C GLU A 94 12.21 -8.33 -0.96
N TYR A 95 11.94 -8.85 -2.14
CA TYR A 95 11.34 -10.17 -2.35
C TYR A 95 12.41 -11.21 -2.68
N VAL A 96 11.98 -12.46 -2.81
CA VAL A 96 12.87 -13.60 -3.08
C VAL A 96 13.63 -13.45 -4.41
N ASP A 97 13.04 -12.80 -5.40
CA ASP A 97 13.50 -12.69 -6.79
C ASP A 97 13.91 -11.27 -7.21
N GLN A 98 13.33 -10.24 -6.59
CA GLN A 98 13.52 -8.84 -6.98
C GLN A 98 13.44 -7.88 -5.79
N ILE A 99 13.83 -6.63 -6.03
CA ILE A 99 13.54 -5.48 -5.17
C ILE A 99 12.46 -4.65 -5.87
N ALA A 100 11.41 -4.26 -5.15
CA ALA A 100 10.44 -3.29 -5.62
C ALA A 100 10.61 -1.97 -4.86
N ILE A 101 10.76 -0.87 -5.59
CA ILE A 101 10.90 0.47 -5.03
C ILE A 101 9.64 1.26 -5.38
N GLN A 102 8.93 1.71 -4.35
CA GLN A 102 7.79 2.61 -4.48
C GLN A 102 8.29 4.06 -4.49
N ILE A 103 7.86 4.82 -5.48
CA ILE A 103 8.06 6.28 -5.54
C ILE A 103 6.73 6.99 -5.35
N THR A 104 6.78 8.23 -4.89
CA THR A 104 5.60 9.11 -4.86
C THR A 104 5.46 9.90 -6.16
N SER A 105 6.51 10.00 -6.97
CA SER A 105 6.57 10.80 -8.21
C SER A 105 5.50 10.43 -9.22
N GLN A 106 4.91 11.45 -9.85
CA GLN A 106 3.86 11.29 -10.85
C GLN A 106 4.38 11.44 -12.28
N ASN A 107 3.68 10.81 -13.22
CA ASN A 107 3.95 10.86 -14.67
C ASN A 107 5.40 10.51 -15.03
N LEU A 108 5.90 9.42 -14.43
CA LEU A 108 7.18 8.81 -14.80
C LEU A 108 6.99 7.46 -15.50
N PHE A 109 5.76 7.09 -15.85
CA PHE A 109 5.42 5.85 -16.55
C PHE A 109 6.40 5.56 -17.70
N GLY A 110 7.02 4.38 -17.67
CA GLY A 110 7.96 3.90 -18.69
C GLY A 110 9.30 4.64 -18.72
N GLU A 111 9.50 5.70 -17.94
CA GLU A 111 10.77 6.42 -17.90
C GLU A 111 11.88 5.51 -17.40
N LYS A 112 13.05 5.64 -18.03
CA LYS A 112 14.25 4.93 -17.61
C LYS A 112 14.77 5.50 -16.30
N VAL A 113 15.13 4.60 -15.39
CA VAL A 113 15.70 4.90 -14.09
C VAL A 113 16.82 3.93 -13.78
N TYR A 114 17.71 4.29 -12.86
CA TYR A 114 18.85 3.46 -12.48
C TYR A 114 18.81 3.17 -10.99
N CYS A 115 18.78 1.89 -10.62
CA CYS A 115 18.79 1.41 -9.25
C CYS A 115 20.21 1.43 -8.69
N HIS A 116 20.42 2.18 -7.61
CA HIS A 116 21.68 2.23 -6.86
C HIS A 116 21.55 1.40 -5.59
N TYR A 117 22.61 0.66 -5.27
CA TYR A 117 22.65 -0.28 -4.15
C TYR A 117 23.68 0.17 -3.12
N PHE A 118 23.35 0.06 -1.84
CA PHE A 118 24.24 0.45 -0.76
C PHE A 118 24.23 -0.57 0.37
N ASP A 119 25.41 -0.76 0.97
CA ASP A 119 25.56 -1.59 2.16
C ASP A 119 25.01 -0.90 3.42
N SER A 120 25.12 -1.58 4.55
CA SER A 120 24.71 -1.06 5.86
C SER A 120 25.38 0.26 6.26
N ASN A 121 26.57 0.56 5.73
CA ASN A 121 27.30 1.79 5.99
C ASN A 121 27.01 2.86 4.91
N LYS A 122 26.00 2.63 4.07
CA LYS A 122 25.62 3.47 2.92
C LYS A 122 26.76 3.61 1.89
N LYS A 123 27.64 2.63 1.79
CA LYS A 123 28.67 2.57 0.75
C LYS A 123 28.07 1.90 -0.49
N LYS A 124 28.31 2.49 -1.67
CA LYS A 124 27.83 1.96 -2.95
C LYS A 124 28.33 0.53 -3.20
N ILE A 125 27.44 -0.31 -3.74
CA ILE A 125 27.71 -1.69 -4.16
C ILE A 125 27.50 -1.79 -5.67
N GLY A 126 28.56 -2.19 -6.38
CA GLY A 126 28.50 -2.47 -7.81
C GLY A 126 28.06 -1.27 -8.67
N GLU A 127 27.69 -1.59 -9.91
CA GLU A 127 27.18 -0.61 -10.87
C GLU A 127 25.65 -0.49 -10.78
N PRO A 128 25.08 0.69 -11.10
CA PRO A 128 23.64 0.87 -11.14
C PRO A 128 22.96 -0.05 -12.16
N PHE A 129 21.77 -0.54 -11.84
CA PHE A 129 20.97 -1.37 -12.74
C PHE A 129 19.92 -0.50 -13.47
N GLU A 130 19.89 -0.54 -14.80
CA GLU A 130 18.85 0.14 -15.59
C GLU A 130 17.51 -0.58 -15.45
N SER A 131 16.45 0.18 -15.16
CA SER A 131 15.07 -0.29 -15.08
C SER A 131 14.11 0.78 -15.61
N ASN A 132 12.81 0.50 -15.56
CA ASN A 132 11.73 1.39 -15.94
C ASN A 132 10.75 1.57 -14.78
N VAL A 133 10.10 2.72 -14.73
CA VAL A 133 8.96 2.92 -13.83
C VAL A 133 7.74 2.23 -14.43
N PHE A 134 7.31 1.13 -13.81
CA PHE A 134 6.15 0.36 -14.22
C PHE A 134 5.63 -0.47 -13.02
N PRO A 135 4.31 -0.54 -12.78
CA PRO A 135 3.21 -0.03 -13.62
C PRO A 135 3.03 1.49 -13.63
N GLU A 136 2.99 2.19 -12.49
CA GLU A 136 2.83 3.67 -12.49
C GLU A 136 3.89 4.37 -11.63
N SER A 137 4.11 3.83 -10.44
CA SER A 137 4.98 4.41 -9.41
C SER A 137 5.86 3.37 -8.71
N VAL A 138 6.04 2.21 -9.36
CA VAL A 138 6.89 1.11 -8.88
C VAL A 138 8.07 0.95 -9.83
N ILE A 139 9.24 0.64 -9.27
CA ILE A 139 10.43 0.28 -10.01
C ILE A 139 10.90 -1.08 -9.53
N TYR A 140 11.04 -2.04 -10.44
CA TYR A 140 11.61 -3.34 -10.13
C TYR A 140 13.10 -3.37 -10.43
N CYS A 141 13.90 -3.77 -9.46
CA CYS A 141 15.36 -3.82 -9.53
C CYS A 141 15.85 -5.24 -9.21
N LEU A 142 16.98 -5.64 -9.81
CA LEU A 142 17.63 -6.90 -9.44
C LEU A 142 18.13 -6.85 -7.99
N ARG A 143 18.24 -8.01 -7.35
CA ARG A 143 18.88 -8.14 -6.04
C ARG A 143 20.40 -8.08 -6.18
N ARG A 144 21.05 -7.51 -5.16
CA ARG A 144 22.52 -7.46 -5.05
C ARG A 144 22.91 -7.84 -3.63
N ALA A 145 23.73 -8.87 -3.49
CA ALA A 145 24.22 -9.31 -2.19
C ALA A 145 24.90 -8.15 -1.43
N GLY A 146 24.58 -8.04 -0.14
CA GLY A 146 25.06 -7.00 0.77
C GLY A 146 24.23 -5.71 0.77
N THR A 147 23.18 -5.60 -0.05
CA THR A 147 22.36 -4.38 -0.11
C THR A 147 21.45 -4.25 1.10
N ASN A 148 21.54 -3.15 1.83
CA ASN A 148 20.61 -2.79 2.90
C ASN A 148 19.80 -1.53 2.56
N TYR A 149 20.30 -0.69 1.65
CA TYR A 149 19.62 0.52 1.19
C TYR A 149 19.65 0.61 -0.32
N VAL A 150 18.64 1.25 -0.88
CA VAL A 150 18.53 1.50 -2.32
C VAL A 150 18.18 2.95 -2.60
N SER A 151 18.52 3.41 -3.80
CA SER A 151 18.12 4.73 -4.31
C SER A 151 17.97 4.68 -5.83
N LEU A 152 17.45 5.76 -6.41
CA LEU A 152 17.17 5.88 -7.84
C LEU A 152 17.78 7.15 -8.43
N THR A 153 18.11 7.09 -9.72
CA THR A 153 18.46 8.25 -10.55
C THR A 153 17.84 8.16 -11.95
N LYS A 154 17.80 9.29 -12.68
CA LYS A 154 17.37 9.34 -14.08
C LYS A 154 18.50 8.96 -15.06
N LYS A 155 19.77 9.14 -14.67
CA LYS A 155 20.97 8.73 -15.42
C LYS A 155 21.94 7.98 -14.51
N PRO A 156 22.81 7.10 -15.02
CA PRO A 156 23.62 6.21 -14.18
C PRO A 156 24.58 6.97 -13.27
N ASN A 157 25.10 8.12 -13.72
CA ASN A 157 26.11 8.91 -13.01
C ASN A 157 25.54 10.11 -12.24
N ASP A 158 24.22 10.29 -12.22
CA ASP A 158 23.60 11.36 -11.44
C ASP A 158 23.78 11.09 -9.94
N THR A 159 23.68 12.15 -9.13
CA THR A 159 23.63 12.00 -7.67
C THR A 159 22.30 11.37 -7.27
N PRO A 160 22.30 10.19 -6.62
CA PRO A 160 21.07 9.55 -6.15
C PRO A 160 20.39 10.35 -5.04
N GLU A 161 19.07 10.21 -4.94
CA GLU A 161 18.32 10.62 -3.75
C GLU A 161 18.87 9.92 -2.49
N TYR A 162 18.56 10.44 -1.31
CA TYR A 162 19.02 9.83 -0.07
C TYR A 162 18.55 8.36 0.01
N PRO A 163 19.46 7.38 0.21
CA PRO A 163 19.09 5.96 0.18
C PRO A 163 18.08 5.59 1.26
N ILE A 164 17.05 4.82 0.87
CA ILE A 164 16.02 4.30 1.78
C ILE A 164 16.29 2.82 2.12
N PRO A 165 15.93 2.36 3.33
CA PRO A 165 16.19 1.00 3.75
C PRO A 165 15.31 0.00 2.99
N LEU A 166 15.81 -1.23 2.81
CA LEU A 166 15.02 -2.35 2.34
C LEU A 166 14.18 -2.94 3.47
N LEU A 167 12.89 -3.14 3.21
CA LEU A 167 12.00 -3.93 4.04
C LEU A 167 12.01 -5.39 3.57
N ASP A 168 12.31 -6.31 4.47
CA ASP A 168 12.40 -7.74 4.16
C ASP A 168 11.01 -8.34 3.92
N ARG A 169 10.79 -8.87 2.71
CA ARG A 169 9.62 -9.62 2.27
C ARG A 169 10.03 -10.97 1.65
N THR A 170 11.16 -11.51 2.10
CA THR A 170 11.71 -12.80 1.65
C THR A 170 11.25 -14.00 2.48
N MET A 171 10.30 -13.79 3.40
CA MET A 171 9.78 -14.82 4.31
C MET A 171 9.12 -15.97 3.55
N GLU A 172 9.45 -17.20 3.92
CA GLU A 172 8.87 -18.42 3.30
C GLU A 172 7.35 -18.52 3.55
N LYS A 173 6.91 -18.06 4.72
CA LYS A 173 5.51 -18.06 5.13
C LYS A 173 5.12 -16.66 5.57
N PRO A 174 3.94 -16.16 5.16
CA PRO A 174 3.46 -14.87 5.62
C PRO A 174 3.20 -14.93 7.12
N GLU A 175 3.55 -13.85 7.81
CA GLU A 175 3.33 -13.67 9.24
C GLU A 175 1.84 -13.62 9.57
N HIS A 176 1.06 -12.99 8.68
CA HIS A 176 -0.38 -12.87 8.81
C HIS A 176 -1.10 -13.66 7.73
N TYR A 177 -2.22 -14.29 8.08
CA TYR A 177 -3.08 -14.90 7.07
C TYR A 177 -3.98 -13.85 6.41
N PHE A 178 -4.50 -12.92 7.21
CA PHE A 178 -5.41 -11.88 6.75
C PHE A 178 -5.05 -10.55 7.42
N SER A 179 -4.79 -9.53 6.61
CA SER A 179 -4.53 -8.15 7.03
C SER A 179 -5.44 -7.17 6.31
N VAL A 180 -5.43 -5.92 6.75
CA VAL A 180 -6.27 -4.85 6.19
C VAL A 180 -5.41 -3.63 5.89
N CYS A 181 -5.47 -3.15 4.66
CA CYS A 181 -4.98 -1.86 4.18
C CYS A 181 -6.11 -0.84 4.32
N ILE A 182 -5.85 0.24 5.05
CA ILE A 182 -6.85 1.28 5.32
C ILE A 182 -6.47 2.52 4.53
N ALA A 183 -7.38 2.90 3.64
CA ALA A 183 -7.22 4.08 2.82
C ALA A 183 -7.06 5.37 3.65
N PRO A 184 -6.50 6.43 3.05
CA PRO A 184 -6.27 7.69 3.74
C PRO A 184 -7.55 8.32 4.29
N PHE A 185 -7.46 8.89 5.49
CA PHE A 185 -8.61 9.56 6.10
C PHE A 185 -8.87 10.92 5.44
N PHE A 186 -10.12 11.14 5.03
CA PHE A 186 -10.58 12.42 4.51
C PHE A 186 -11.61 13.09 5.43
N GLY A 187 -11.70 14.41 5.30
CA GLY A 187 -12.61 15.25 6.06
C GLY A 187 -12.11 15.59 7.46
N THR A 188 -12.82 16.51 8.12
CA THR A 188 -12.46 17.05 9.44
C THR A 188 -13.15 16.34 10.59
N GLU A 189 -14.03 15.39 10.28
CA GLU A 189 -14.77 14.66 11.30
C GLU A 189 -13.82 13.79 12.14
N PRO A 190 -13.95 13.79 13.48
CA PRO A 190 -13.19 12.92 14.39
C PRO A 190 -13.26 11.44 13.99
N LYS A 191 -12.12 10.74 14.09
CA LYS A 191 -11.99 9.34 13.64
C LYS A 191 -11.70 8.36 14.78
N TRP A 192 -11.40 8.82 16.00
CA TRP A 192 -10.97 7.97 17.13
C TRP A 192 -11.90 6.78 17.40
N LEU A 193 -13.22 7.00 17.40
CA LEU A 193 -14.21 5.94 17.64
C LEU A 193 -14.32 5.03 16.43
N MET A 194 -14.29 5.59 15.23
CA MET A 194 -14.34 4.84 13.97
C MET A 194 -13.12 3.92 13.81
N ILE A 195 -11.93 4.36 14.23
CA ILE A 195 -10.70 3.55 14.25
C ILE A 195 -10.90 2.34 15.17
N ALA A 196 -11.38 2.56 16.40
CA ALA A 196 -11.62 1.46 17.35
C ALA A 196 -12.67 0.48 16.81
N GLU A 197 -13.82 0.98 16.33
CA GLU A 197 -14.88 0.15 15.75
C GLU A 197 -14.40 -0.64 14.53
N PHE A 198 -13.56 -0.03 13.69
CA PHE A 198 -13.02 -0.66 12.49
C PHE A 198 -12.06 -1.79 12.85
N VAL A 199 -11.05 -1.51 13.67
CA VAL A 199 -10.02 -2.48 14.04
C VAL A 199 -10.66 -3.67 14.76
N GLU A 200 -11.51 -3.41 15.74
CA GLU A 200 -12.19 -4.48 16.48
C GLU A 200 -13.16 -5.27 15.60
N TRP A 201 -13.85 -4.63 14.65
CA TRP A 201 -14.70 -5.36 13.68
C TRP A 201 -13.88 -6.34 12.85
N TYR A 202 -12.78 -5.90 12.24
CA TYR A 202 -11.97 -6.76 11.37
C TYR A 202 -11.21 -7.83 12.16
N LYS A 203 -10.84 -7.57 13.43
CA LYS A 203 -10.34 -8.61 14.34
C LYS A 203 -11.37 -9.72 14.56
N LEU A 204 -12.64 -9.37 14.75
CA LEU A 204 -13.73 -10.37 14.81
C LEU A 204 -13.90 -11.15 13.49
N GLN A 205 -13.53 -10.55 12.34
CA GLN A 205 -13.49 -11.23 11.05
C GLN A 205 -12.19 -12.02 10.79
N GLY A 206 -11.27 -12.04 11.75
CA GLY A 206 -10.03 -12.81 11.72
C GLY A 206 -8.82 -12.07 11.15
N ALA A 207 -8.89 -10.75 10.97
CA ALA A 207 -7.71 -9.95 10.62
C ALA A 207 -6.74 -9.87 11.81
N THR A 208 -5.44 -9.92 11.54
CA THR A 208 -4.40 -9.89 12.57
C THR A 208 -3.43 -8.72 12.43
N TYR A 209 -3.52 -7.94 11.35
CA TYR A 209 -2.64 -6.81 11.11
C TYR A 209 -3.28 -5.72 10.27
N PHE A 210 -2.93 -4.46 10.55
CA PHE A 210 -3.55 -3.28 9.96
C PHE A 210 -2.49 -2.29 9.44
N TYR A 211 -2.60 -1.90 8.16
CA TYR A 211 -1.76 -0.89 7.54
C TYR A 211 -2.54 0.40 7.40
N PHE A 212 -2.25 1.38 8.25
CA PHE A 212 -2.89 2.69 8.19
C PHE A 212 -2.07 3.66 7.35
N TYR A 213 -2.71 4.27 6.35
CA TYR A 213 -2.10 5.30 5.53
C TYR A 213 -2.63 6.66 5.95
N LEU A 214 -1.75 7.56 6.37
CA LEU A 214 -2.14 8.87 6.89
C LEU A 214 -1.53 9.97 6.05
N ALA A 215 -2.37 10.89 5.57
CA ALA A 215 -1.93 12.19 5.07
C ALA A 215 -1.90 13.21 6.24
N GLU A 216 -3.02 13.35 6.94
CA GLU A 216 -3.16 14.18 8.13
C GLU A 216 -4.07 13.51 9.16
N MET A 217 -3.84 13.77 10.45
CA MET A 217 -4.72 13.27 11.51
C MET A 217 -4.64 14.14 12.78
N SER A 218 -5.75 14.27 13.50
CA SER A 218 -5.79 15.01 14.77
C SER A 218 -4.95 14.30 15.85
N LEU A 219 -4.49 15.06 16.86
CA LEU A 219 -3.73 14.47 17.98
C LEU A 219 -4.58 13.48 18.78
N TYR A 220 -5.89 13.70 18.86
CA TYR A 220 -6.78 12.85 19.64
C TYR A 220 -7.01 11.50 18.95
N ASP A 221 -7.29 11.51 17.63
CA ASP A 221 -7.43 10.28 16.85
C ASP A 221 -6.13 9.46 16.87
N ARG A 222 -4.98 10.15 16.91
CA ARG A 222 -3.67 9.52 16.99
C ARG A 222 -3.44 8.70 18.25
N ILE A 223 -4.04 9.07 19.37
CA ILE A 223 -3.89 8.33 20.64
C ILE A 223 -4.42 6.90 20.49
N ILE A 224 -5.58 6.71 19.86
CA ILE A 224 -6.17 5.38 19.66
C ILE A 224 -5.35 4.57 18.67
N LEU A 225 -4.97 5.19 17.54
CA LEU A 225 -4.17 4.50 16.53
C LEU A 225 -2.79 4.08 17.06
N ASP A 226 -2.12 4.95 17.80
CA ASP A 226 -0.80 4.66 18.39
C ASP A 226 -0.87 3.54 19.43
N ASP A 227 -2.03 3.31 20.07
CA ASP A 227 -2.19 2.16 20.96
C ASP A 227 -2.14 0.84 20.20
N TYR A 228 -2.81 0.75 19.04
CA TYR A 228 -2.74 -0.41 18.14
C TYR A 228 -1.35 -0.59 17.53
N VAL A 229 -0.63 0.50 17.25
CA VAL A 229 0.78 0.43 16.82
C VAL A 229 1.65 -0.12 17.95
N ARG A 230 1.45 0.38 19.18
CA ARG A 230 2.20 -0.04 20.37
C ARG A 230 1.99 -1.51 20.72
N THR A 231 0.81 -2.07 20.46
CA THR A 231 0.52 -3.50 20.67
C THR A 231 1.03 -4.39 19.53
N GLY A 232 1.57 -3.80 18.46
CA GLY A 232 2.05 -4.53 17.28
C GLY A 232 0.92 -5.03 16.37
N GLU A 233 -0.30 -4.52 16.55
CA GLU A 233 -1.46 -4.87 15.72
C GLU A 233 -1.53 -4.04 14.44
N ALA A 234 -0.90 -2.86 14.43
CA ALA A 234 -0.93 -1.94 13.30
C ALA A 234 0.45 -1.35 13.00
N GLU A 235 0.62 -0.92 11.75
CA GLU A 235 1.65 0.05 11.37
C GLU A 235 1.02 1.27 10.69
N VAL A 236 1.76 2.38 10.72
CA VAL A 236 1.33 3.65 10.13
C VAL A 236 2.34 4.07 9.07
N VAL A 237 1.86 4.23 7.84
CA VAL A 237 2.56 4.82 6.72
C VAL A 237 2.13 6.28 6.61
N ILE A 238 3.06 7.20 6.84
CA ILE A 238 2.79 8.62 6.67
C ILE A 238 3.04 8.94 5.20
N MET A 239 1.98 9.16 4.44
CA MET A 239 2.12 9.54 3.04
C MET A 239 2.42 11.03 2.98
N HIS A 240 3.71 11.35 2.91
CA HIS A 240 4.17 12.71 2.70
C HIS A 240 5.08 12.73 1.49
N ASP A 241 4.86 13.68 0.59
CA ASP A 241 5.75 13.95 -0.53
C ASP A 241 6.17 15.43 -0.56
N ARG A 242 7.25 15.74 -1.27
CA ARG A 242 7.70 17.11 -1.56
C ARG A 242 6.72 17.86 -2.44
N PHE A 243 5.82 17.15 -3.10
CA PHE A 243 4.82 17.68 -4.01
C PHE A 243 3.43 17.63 -3.38
N ASP A 244 2.73 18.76 -3.41
CA ASP A 244 1.31 18.82 -3.07
C ASP A 244 0.51 18.01 -4.10
N ARG A 245 -0.46 17.23 -3.62
CA ARG A 245 -1.33 16.45 -4.50
C ARG A 245 -2.74 16.38 -3.93
N PRO A 246 -3.77 16.36 -4.79
CA PRO A 246 -5.14 16.18 -4.34
C PRO A 246 -5.36 14.78 -3.73
N GLY A 247 -6.37 14.70 -2.86
CA GLY A 247 -6.65 13.54 -1.99
C GLY A 247 -6.79 12.21 -2.72
N ASP A 248 -7.49 12.21 -3.85
CA ASP A 248 -7.69 11.04 -4.72
C ASP A 248 -6.36 10.39 -5.15
N ARG A 249 -5.32 11.19 -5.37
CA ARG A 249 -4.01 10.69 -5.78
C ARG A 249 -3.19 10.08 -4.65
N TRP A 250 -3.54 10.34 -3.39
CA TRP A 250 -2.98 9.63 -2.25
C TRP A 250 -3.53 8.21 -2.16
N HIS A 251 -4.79 8.01 -2.55
CA HIS A 251 -5.42 6.68 -2.56
C HIS A 251 -4.67 5.73 -3.50
N MET A 252 -4.32 6.16 -4.72
CA MET A 252 -3.57 5.29 -5.66
C MET A 252 -2.18 4.92 -5.14
N LEU A 253 -1.47 5.86 -4.51
CA LEU A 253 -0.18 5.55 -3.87
C LEU A 253 -0.34 4.57 -2.71
N GLU A 254 -1.39 4.73 -1.91
CA GLU A 254 -1.72 3.80 -0.83
C GLU A 254 -1.95 2.39 -1.36
N ILE A 255 -2.74 2.22 -2.42
CA ILE A 255 -2.99 0.91 -3.01
C ILE A 255 -1.68 0.28 -3.50
N HIS A 256 -0.84 1.04 -4.22
CA HIS A 256 0.43 0.52 -4.72
C HIS A 256 1.37 0.14 -3.58
N ASP A 257 1.54 1.02 -2.58
CA ASP A 257 2.39 0.72 -1.42
C ASP A 257 1.84 -0.47 -0.65
N CYS A 258 0.53 -0.57 -0.41
CA CYS A 258 -0.01 -1.67 0.38
C CYS A 258 0.06 -3.01 -0.34
N ILE A 259 -0.10 -3.06 -1.66
CA ILE A 259 0.16 -4.27 -2.44
C ILE A 259 1.59 -4.75 -2.19
N LEU A 260 2.57 -3.85 -2.28
CA LEU A 260 3.97 -4.21 -2.06
C LEU A 260 4.25 -4.56 -0.58
N ARG A 261 3.81 -3.71 0.34
CA ARG A 261 4.03 -3.84 1.78
C ARG A 261 3.42 -5.10 2.36
N SER A 262 2.23 -5.48 1.90
CA SER A 262 1.53 -6.67 2.40
C SER A 262 1.93 -7.94 1.67
N ARG A 263 2.51 -7.85 0.46
CA ARG A 263 3.01 -9.03 -0.27
C ARG A 263 4.06 -9.76 0.57
N ALA A 264 3.87 -11.07 0.72
CA ALA A 264 4.68 -11.97 1.55
C ALA A 264 4.69 -11.67 3.07
N HIS A 265 4.14 -10.54 3.54
CA HIS A 265 3.83 -10.32 4.95
C HIS A 265 2.48 -10.94 5.32
N SER A 266 1.52 -10.85 4.39
CA SER A 266 0.17 -11.36 4.52
C SER A 266 -0.18 -12.31 3.38
N LYS A 267 -0.97 -13.36 3.66
CA LYS A 267 -1.51 -14.23 2.60
C LYS A 267 -2.60 -13.53 1.80
N TRP A 268 -3.45 -12.77 2.50
CA TRP A 268 -4.53 -11.95 1.95
C TRP A 268 -4.51 -10.57 2.58
N ALA A 269 -4.75 -9.53 1.79
CA ALA A 269 -4.93 -8.17 2.26
C ALA A 269 -6.22 -7.57 1.69
N ALA A 270 -7.07 -7.01 2.55
CA ALA A 270 -8.24 -6.23 2.14
C ALA A 270 -7.87 -4.76 1.99
N PHE A 271 -8.38 -4.11 0.95
CA PHE A 271 -8.20 -2.69 0.68
C PHE A 271 -9.55 -2.03 0.90
N VAL A 272 -9.65 -1.24 1.97
CA VAL A 272 -10.93 -0.78 2.49
C VAL A 272 -10.86 0.66 3.00
N ASP A 273 -11.95 1.40 2.86
CA ASP A 273 -12.09 2.70 3.53
C ASP A 273 -12.45 2.49 5.01
N ILE A 274 -12.12 3.47 5.86
CA ILE A 274 -12.30 3.39 7.33
C ILE A 274 -13.78 3.30 7.75
N ASP A 275 -14.69 3.77 6.91
CA ASP A 275 -16.14 3.71 7.08
C ASP A 275 -16.78 2.46 6.47
N GLU A 276 -15.99 1.57 5.86
CA GLU A 276 -16.48 0.34 5.25
C GLU A 276 -16.37 -0.89 6.16
N ARG A 277 -17.36 -1.78 6.09
CA ARG A 277 -17.43 -3.00 6.89
C ARG A 277 -17.77 -4.19 6.01
N LEU A 278 -16.79 -5.06 5.80
CA LEU A 278 -17.04 -6.36 5.16
C LEU A 278 -17.81 -7.29 6.08
N THR A 279 -18.91 -7.83 5.56
CA THR A 279 -19.75 -8.80 6.26
C THR A 279 -20.09 -9.97 5.33
N MET A 280 -19.85 -11.19 5.80
CA MET A 280 -20.21 -12.41 5.07
C MET A 280 -21.73 -12.65 5.19
N THR A 281 -22.48 -12.38 4.12
CA THR A 281 -23.96 -12.54 4.11
C THR A 281 -24.43 -13.89 3.58
N GLN A 282 -23.64 -14.55 2.73
CA GLN A 282 -23.95 -15.82 2.07
C GLN A 282 -23.00 -16.95 2.45
N TYR A 283 -22.14 -16.73 3.45
CA TYR A 283 -21.18 -17.71 3.93
C TYR A 283 -21.27 -17.78 5.47
N LYS A 284 -21.27 -19.00 6.01
CA LYS A 284 -21.32 -19.22 7.45
C LYS A 284 -19.90 -19.20 8.02
N GLY A 285 -19.51 -18.07 8.60
CA GLY A 285 -18.22 -17.90 9.25
C GLY A 285 -17.68 -16.49 9.08
N THR A 286 -16.42 -16.30 9.44
CA THR A 286 -15.69 -15.05 9.27
C THR A 286 -15.15 -14.89 7.85
N ILE A 287 -14.63 -13.69 7.54
CA ILE A 287 -13.87 -13.46 6.30
C ILE A 287 -12.68 -14.41 6.22
N LEU A 288 -11.93 -14.58 7.32
CA LEU A 288 -10.79 -15.49 7.37
C LEU A 288 -11.17 -16.93 7.02
N ASP A 289 -12.30 -17.43 7.53
CA ASP A 289 -12.79 -18.78 7.23
C ASP A 289 -13.09 -18.94 5.73
N TYR A 290 -13.68 -17.92 5.11
CA TYR A 290 -13.93 -17.91 3.68
C TYR A 290 -12.63 -17.91 2.88
N LEU A 291 -11.68 -17.04 3.21
CA LEU A 291 -10.39 -16.93 2.52
C LEU A 291 -9.57 -18.22 2.61
N LYS A 292 -9.66 -18.95 3.75
CA LYS A 292 -9.01 -20.26 3.92
C LYS A 292 -9.56 -21.35 3.01
N ASN A 293 -10.81 -21.23 2.55
CA ASN A 293 -11.42 -22.19 1.63
C ASN A 293 -11.03 -21.94 0.17
N ILE A 294 -10.39 -20.81 -0.13
CA ILE A 294 -9.89 -20.52 -1.48
C ILE A 294 -8.57 -21.25 -1.67
N GLY A 295 -8.68 -22.49 -2.15
CA GLY A 295 -7.52 -23.33 -2.48
C GLY A 295 -6.97 -23.12 -3.89
N ASP A 296 -7.72 -22.46 -4.78
CA ASP A 296 -7.30 -22.20 -6.16
C ASP A 296 -6.21 -21.14 -6.19
N LYS A 297 -5.00 -21.56 -6.60
CA LYS A 297 -3.82 -20.70 -6.65
C LYS A 297 -3.85 -19.69 -7.80
N SER A 298 -4.73 -19.84 -8.78
CA SER A 298 -4.88 -18.87 -9.89
C SER A 298 -5.73 -17.66 -9.51
N ILE A 299 -6.39 -17.68 -8.36
CA ILE A 299 -7.15 -16.53 -7.88
C ILE A 299 -6.16 -15.55 -7.24
N GLY A 300 -6.01 -14.38 -7.86
CA GLY A 300 -5.18 -13.28 -7.39
C GLY A 300 -5.98 -12.18 -6.67
N SER A 301 -7.30 -12.18 -6.81
CA SER A 301 -8.17 -11.14 -6.24
C SER A 301 -9.62 -11.59 -6.11
N ILE A 302 -10.34 -10.93 -5.22
CA ILE A 302 -11.76 -11.11 -4.94
C ILE A 302 -12.36 -9.72 -4.79
N GLN A 303 -13.54 -9.54 -5.35
CA GLN A 303 -14.30 -8.30 -5.25
C GLN A 303 -15.61 -8.59 -4.55
N TYR A 304 -16.05 -7.65 -3.71
CA TYR A 304 -17.28 -7.77 -2.95
C TYR A 304 -18.30 -6.75 -3.44
N ARG A 305 -19.56 -7.15 -3.44
CA ARG A 305 -20.64 -6.21 -3.76
C ARG A 305 -20.79 -5.20 -2.63
N GLN A 306 -20.69 -3.93 -2.96
CA GLN A 306 -20.89 -2.84 -2.01
C GLN A 306 -22.37 -2.59 -1.75
N ARG A 307 -22.69 -2.17 -0.53
CA ARG A 307 -24.01 -1.66 -0.14
C ARG A 307 -23.82 -0.39 0.69
N TRP A 308 -24.38 0.70 0.20
CA TRP A 308 -24.34 1.99 0.87
C TRP A 308 -25.39 2.08 1.97
N ILE A 309 -24.98 2.51 3.15
CA ILE A 309 -25.85 2.80 4.29
C ILE A 309 -25.56 4.24 4.70
N MET A 310 -26.58 5.10 4.66
CA MET A 310 -26.41 6.50 5.04
C MET A 310 -26.26 6.62 6.55
N LYS A 311 -25.22 7.35 6.97
CA LYS A 311 -25.01 7.76 8.34
C LYS A 311 -25.89 8.97 8.66
N THR A 312 -26.50 8.99 9.85
CA THR A 312 -27.43 10.05 10.26
C THR A 312 -26.86 11.02 11.30
N GLU A 313 -25.67 10.75 11.84
CA GLU A 313 -25.06 11.49 12.95
C GLU A 313 -23.56 11.61 12.76
N ASP A 314 -22.94 12.65 13.31
CA ASP A 314 -21.48 12.84 13.29
C ASP A 314 -20.79 12.03 14.41
N GLN A 315 -19.51 11.70 14.23
CA GLN A 315 -18.67 11.09 15.25
C GLN A 315 -18.47 12.06 16.43
N PRO A 316 -18.50 11.57 17.69
CA PRO A 316 -18.25 12.43 18.84
C PRO A 316 -16.82 12.98 18.79
N GLU A 317 -16.62 14.23 19.19
CA GLU A 317 -15.29 14.85 19.20
C GLU A 317 -14.30 14.13 20.11
N LYS A 318 -14.78 13.68 21.28
CA LYS A 318 -13.98 13.01 22.31
C LYS A 318 -14.84 12.03 23.10
N TYR A 319 -14.20 11.08 23.76
CA TYR A 319 -14.86 10.26 24.76
C TYR A 319 -15.25 11.10 25.99
N ILE A 320 -16.54 11.19 26.31
CA ILE A 320 -17.03 11.78 27.56
C ILE A 320 -17.41 10.67 28.54
N ASN A 321 -18.23 9.71 28.13
CA ASN A 321 -18.67 8.60 28.97
C ASN A 321 -19.24 7.42 28.15
N ALA A 322 -19.42 6.27 28.80
CA ALA A 322 -19.90 5.04 28.16
C ALA A 322 -21.35 5.13 27.63
N THR A 323 -22.16 6.05 28.13
CA THR A 323 -23.55 6.23 27.65
C THR A 323 -23.54 6.78 26.23
N GLU A 324 -22.66 7.74 25.93
CA GLU A 324 -22.53 8.36 24.60
C GLU A 324 -22.09 7.36 23.53
N VAL A 325 -21.19 6.44 23.87
CA VAL A 325 -20.67 5.42 22.94
C VAL A 325 -21.67 4.28 22.68
N ARG A 326 -22.59 4.02 23.61
CA ARG A 326 -23.55 2.89 23.53
C ARG A 326 -24.74 3.10 22.59
N VAL A 327 -25.03 4.34 22.17
CA VAL A 327 -26.29 4.67 21.46
C VAL A 327 -26.29 4.21 20.00
N ARG A 328 -25.15 3.75 19.46
CA ARG A 328 -25.01 3.41 18.03
C ARG A 328 -25.37 1.97 17.73
N LYS A 329 -26.67 1.66 17.82
CA LYS A 329 -27.25 0.51 17.13
C LYS A 329 -28.10 1.04 15.97
N SER A 330 -27.47 1.20 14.81
CA SER A 330 -28.17 1.34 13.52
C SER A 330 -28.24 0.00 12.83
#